data_AF-A0AAD1HNP3-F1
#
_entry.id   AF-A0AAD1HNP3-F1
#
_cell.length_a   1.000
_cell.length_b   1.000
_cell.length_c   1.000
_cell.angle_alpha   90.00
_cell.angle_beta   90.00
_cell.angle_gamma   90.00
#
_symmetry.space_group_name_H-M   'P 1'
#
loop_
_entity.id
_entity.type
_entity.pdbx_description
1 polymer ?
#
loop_
_entity_poly.entity_id
_entity_poly.type
_entity_poly.pdbx_seq_one_letter_code
_entity_poly.pdbx_strand_id
1 'polypeptide(L)'
;MNRYFSIALGALTAGTMAMGLGCGTAEASCASVFGFGNSAQCTSSPTTIAIALGSGASARAEGGLGAALALGDGAFAGAFGWFGSATALGNGSKAVATSLGLALSAGPNADTHAGAAETEVLNLAVSIGSSNAEALGVANVAVNLFGGGSEVLSFGTGNAAFNTGDQSFVHAFGTLSSATNLGTYNAFVTTTPQGTANSVFSVLGSNNKVQAGNGPVAIAGALFTSNQFLLKSGPGFNINGVKAGGAAATPPATATGAKHTAAKGVAGSKRRPAAK
;
A
#
# COMPACT_ATOMS: atom_id res chain seq x y z
N MET A 1 -37.97 15.11 -15.99
CA MET A 1 -36.89 15.53 -16.91
C MET A 1 -35.77 14.49 -16.80
N ASN A 2 -35.83 13.44 -17.62
CA ASN A 2 -34.84 12.35 -17.65
C ASN A 2 -33.89 12.57 -18.82
N ARG A 3 -32.61 12.86 -18.53
CA ARG A 3 -31.55 12.87 -19.54
C ARG A 3 -30.92 11.48 -19.56
N TYR A 4 -31.27 10.71 -20.59
CA TYR A 4 -30.57 9.47 -20.93
C TYR A 4 -29.17 9.82 -21.45
N PHE A 5 -28.16 9.29 -20.77
CA PHE A 5 -26.76 9.32 -21.19
C PHE A 5 -26.58 8.17 -22.20
N SER A 6 -26.61 8.48 -23.49
CA SER A 6 -26.32 7.50 -24.55
C SER A 6 -24.81 7.22 -24.57
N ILE A 7 -24.41 6.02 -24.15
CA ILE A 7 -23.07 5.49 -24.40
C ILE A 7 -23.01 5.11 -25.88
N ALA A 8 -22.35 5.95 -26.70
CA ALA A 8 -22.08 5.64 -28.09
C ALA A 8 -20.94 4.61 -28.18
N LEU A 9 -21.31 3.38 -28.52
CA LEU A 9 -20.40 2.30 -28.90
C LEU A 9 -19.87 2.63 -30.32
N GLY A 10 -18.77 3.37 -30.39
CA GLY A 10 -18.05 3.60 -31.64
C GLY A 10 -17.33 2.31 -32.05
N ALA A 11 -17.74 1.72 -33.18
CA ALA A 11 -17.06 0.59 -33.79
C ALA A 11 -15.60 0.97 -34.09
N LEU A 12 -14.66 0.35 -33.38
CA LEU A 12 -13.24 0.43 -33.68
C LEU A 12 -12.99 -0.40 -34.94
N THR A 13 -13.02 0.25 -36.10
CA THR A 13 -12.50 -0.33 -37.35
C THR A 13 -11.04 -0.72 -37.13
N ALA A 14 -10.76 -2.02 -37.18
CA ALA A 14 -9.41 -2.56 -37.25
C ALA A 14 -8.74 -2.06 -38.55
N GLY A 15 -8.02 -0.95 -38.44
CA GLY A 15 -7.23 -0.39 -39.53
C GLY A 15 -5.93 -1.16 -39.65
N THR A 16 -5.79 -1.96 -40.70
CA THR A 16 -4.48 -2.38 -41.22
C THR A 16 -3.77 -1.13 -41.72
N MET A 17 -2.85 -0.58 -40.93
CA MET A 17 -2.01 0.54 -41.34
C MET A 17 -0.76 -0.01 -42.01
N ALA A 18 -0.76 0.08 -43.34
CA ALA A 18 0.37 -0.14 -44.21
C ALA A 18 1.38 1.01 -44.12
N MET A 19 2.65 0.67 -44.31
CA MET A 19 3.80 1.55 -44.51
C MET A 19 3.48 2.73 -45.45
N GLY A 20 3.79 3.98 -45.05
CA GLY A 20 3.62 5.14 -45.93
C GLY A 20 3.99 6.50 -45.33
N LEU A 21 5.27 6.87 -45.48
CA LEU A 21 5.90 8.19 -45.48
C LEU A 21 5.04 9.43 -45.10
N GLY A 22 5.40 10.09 -43.98
CA GLY A 22 5.44 11.55 -43.93
C GLY A 22 4.24 12.30 -43.34
N CYS A 23 3.64 11.84 -42.24
CA CYS A 23 2.89 12.68 -41.31
C CYS A 23 2.75 11.89 -39.99
N GLY A 24 3.08 12.49 -38.84
CA GLY A 24 3.19 11.77 -37.56
C GLY A 24 1.93 11.00 -37.19
N THR A 25 1.95 9.69 -37.43
CA THR A 25 0.94 8.72 -36.99
C THR A 25 1.07 8.58 -35.48
N ALA A 26 0.06 9.02 -34.73
CA ALA A 26 -0.09 8.56 -33.35
C ALA A 26 -0.56 7.10 -33.43
N GLU A 27 0.39 6.18 -33.58
CA GLU A 27 0.13 4.75 -33.62
C GLU A 27 -0.40 4.29 -32.26
N ALA A 28 -1.62 3.78 -32.26
CA ALA A 28 -1.93 2.69 -31.36
C ALA A 28 -0.94 1.56 -31.66
N SER A 29 -0.01 1.27 -30.74
CA SER A 29 0.96 0.20 -30.97
C SER A 29 0.24 -1.12 -31.18
N CYS A 30 -0.89 -1.34 -30.48
CA CYS A 30 -1.76 -2.49 -30.72
C CYS A 30 -3.11 -2.39 -29.98
N ALA A 31 -4.08 -3.16 -30.46
CA ALA A 31 -5.31 -3.48 -29.74
C ALA A 31 -5.65 -4.95 -29.97
N SER A 32 -6.05 -5.64 -28.91
CA SER A 32 -6.56 -7.00 -28.95
C SER A 32 -7.86 -7.08 -28.18
N VAL A 33 -8.93 -7.53 -28.82
CA VAL A 33 -10.28 -7.53 -28.26
C VAL A 33 -10.88 -8.91 -28.46
N PHE A 34 -11.29 -9.57 -27.39
CA PHE A 34 -11.89 -10.91 -27.42
C PHE A 34 -11.00 -11.94 -28.15
N GLY A 35 -9.69 -11.87 -27.95
CA GLY A 35 -8.69 -12.77 -28.54
C GLY A 35 -8.31 -12.45 -29.99
N PHE A 36 -8.96 -11.48 -30.62
CA PHE A 36 -8.62 -11.03 -31.97
C PHE A 36 -7.56 -9.93 -31.91
N GLY A 37 -6.50 -10.03 -32.72
CA GLY A 37 -5.43 -9.01 -32.79
C GLY A 37 -4.29 -9.22 -31.80
N ASN A 38 -4.10 -10.45 -31.31
CA ASN A 38 -3.00 -10.78 -30.40
C ASN A 38 -1.62 -10.57 -31.03
N SER A 39 -0.71 -9.98 -30.26
CA SER A 39 0.70 -9.77 -30.55
C SER A 39 1.52 -9.96 -29.25
N ALA A 40 2.85 -9.85 -29.32
CA ALA A 40 3.67 -9.91 -28.11
C ALA A 40 3.40 -8.73 -27.15
N GLN A 41 2.92 -7.60 -27.68
CA GLN A 41 2.67 -6.37 -26.94
C GLN A 41 1.21 -6.22 -26.52
N CYS A 42 0.26 -6.76 -27.28
CA CYS A 42 -1.15 -6.79 -26.92
C CYS A 42 -1.73 -8.19 -26.94
N THR A 43 -2.06 -8.73 -25.77
CA THR A 43 -2.67 -10.06 -25.64
C THR A 43 -4.02 -9.94 -24.96
N SER A 44 -5.05 -10.56 -25.53
CA SER A 44 -6.36 -10.75 -24.91
C SER A 44 -6.82 -12.21 -25.06
N SER A 45 -7.74 -12.62 -24.19
CA SER A 45 -8.50 -13.86 -24.27
C SER A 45 -9.87 -13.59 -24.94
N PRO A 46 -10.66 -14.62 -25.28
CA PRO A 46 -11.99 -14.45 -25.90
C PRO A 46 -12.99 -13.59 -25.14
N THR A 47 -12.68 -13.22 -23.88
CA THR A 47 -13.57 -12.46 -22.99
C THR A 47 -12.96 -11.16 -22.46
N THR A 48 -11.78 -10.78 -22.94
CA THR A 48 -11.04 -9.62 -22.40
C THR A 48 -10.69 -8.61 -23.49
N ILE A 49 -10.20 -7.45 -23.04
CA ILE A 49 -9.80 -6.35 -23.92
C ILE A 49 -8.41 -5.87 -23.50
N ALA A 50 -7.49 -5.74 -24.45
CA ALA A 50 -6.15 -5.21 -24.25
C ALA A 50 -5.87 -4.10 -25.27
N ILE A 51 -5.52 -2.90 -24.81
CA ILE A 51 -5.25 -1.75 -25.69
C ILE A 51 -3.95 -1.08 -25.23
N ALA A 52 -3.00 -0.91 -26.14
CA ALA A 52 -1.74 -0.21 -25.86
C ALA A 52 -1.50 0.91 -26.90
N LEU A 53 -1.37 2.15 -26.42
CA LEU A 53 -1.05 3.34 -27.23
C LEU A 53 0.25 3.96 -26.71
N GLY A 54 1.20 4.25 -27.60
CA GLY A 54 2.52 4.79 -27.23
C GLY A 54 3.67 3.88 -27.66
N SER A 55 4.86 4.46 -27.84
CA SER A 55 6.05 3.73 -28.29
C SER A 55 6.49 2.72 -27.23
N GLY A 56 6.50 1.43 -27.58
CA GLY A 56 6.88 0.36 -26.64
C GLY A 56 5.86 0.08 -25.54
N ALA A 57 4.64 0.62 -25.64
CA ALA A 57 3.55 0.30 -24.72
C ALA A 57 3.10 -1.16 -24.87
N SER A 58 2.65 -1.79 -23.78
CA SER A 58 2.11 -3.15 -23.79
C SER A 58 0.89 -3.29 -22.88
N ALA A 59 -0.12 -4.02 -23.36
CA ALA A 59 -1.33 -4.35 -22.63
C ALA A 59 -1.62 -5.85 -22.70
N ARG A 60 -1.74 -6.53 -21.56
CA ARG A 60 -1.96 -7.97 -21.48
C ARG A 60 -3.17 -8.27 -20.61
N ALA A 61 -4.27 -8.68 -21.22
CA ALA A 61 -5.48 -9.09 -20.54
C ALA A 61 -5.70 -10.60 -20.72
N GLU A 62 -4.90 -11.41 -20.02
CA GLU A 62 -4.83 -12.87 -20.19
C GLU A 62 -5.80 -13.64 -19.30
N GLY A 63 -6.42 -12.97 -18.33
CA GLY A 63 -7.45 -13.55 -17.47
C GLY A 63 -8.80 -13.76 -18.16
N GLY A 64 -9.86 -13.85 -17.34
CA GLY A 64 -11.26 -13.95 -17.79
C GLY A 64 -12.05 -12.69 -17.45
N LEU A 65 -12.84 -12.15 -18.39
CA LEU A 65 -13.75 -11.01 -18.15
C LEU A 65 -13.07 -9.77 -17.54
N GLY A 66 -11.97 -9.34 -18.14
CA GLY A 66 -11.10 -8.26 -17.65
C GLY A 66 -10.61 -7.32 -18.75
N ALA A 67 -9.84 -6.31 -18.37
CA ALA A 67 -9.31 -5.33 -19.31
C ALA A 67 -7.90 -4.84 -18.92
N ALA A 68 -7.06 -4.61 -19.93
CA ALA A 68 -5.76 -3.99 -19.80
C ALA A 68 -5.67 -2.77 -20.74
N LEU A 69 -5.37 -1.60 -20.20
CA LEU A 69 -5.25 -0.36 -20.97
C LEU A 69 -3.93 0.34 -20.64
N ALA A 70 -3.02 0.44 -21.60
CA ALA A 70 -1.74 1.11 -21.44
C ALA A 70 -1.64 2.31 -22.39
N LEU A 71 -1.56 3.52 -21.85
CA LEU A 71 -1.49 4.78 -22.61
C LEU A 71 -0.23 5.55 -22.22
N GLY A 72 0.80 5.55 -23.06
CA GLY A 72 2.07 6.25 -22.83
C GLY A 72 3.28 5.46 -23.33
N ASP A 73 4.39 6.14 -23.58
CA ASP A 73 5.61 5.47 -24.05
C ASP A 73 6.15 4.54 -22.97
N GLY A 74 6.37 3.28 -23.31
CA GLY A 74 6.80 2.23 -22.37
C GLY A 74 5.77 1.91 -21.27
N ALA A 75 4.51 2.33 -21.39
CA ALA A 75 3.48 2.00 -20.42
C ALA A 75 3.13 0.50 -20.44
N PHE A 76 2.84 -0.08 -19.28
CA PHE A 76 2.47 -1.49 -19.14
C PHE A 76 1.18 -1.66 -18.35
N ALA A 77 0.20 -2.37 -18.91
CA ALA A 77 -1.01 -2.78 -18.22
C ALA A 77 -1.18 -4.31 -18.28
N GLY A 78 -1.32 -4.97 -17.13
CA GLY A 78 -1.48 -6.42 -17.04
C GLY A 78 -2.68 -6.83 -16.19
N ALA A 79 -3.66 -7.51 -16.78
CA ALA A 79 -4.80 -8.12 -16.09
C ALA A 79 -4.76 -9.65 -16.27
N PHE A 80 -4.26 -10.34 -15.24
CA PHE A 80 -3.93 -11.78 -15.33
C PHE A 80 -4.95 -12.72 -14.68
N GLY A 81 -5.89 -12.19 -13.89
CA GLY A 81 -6.92 -12.98 -13.21
C GLY A 81 -8.33 -12.77 -13.74
N TRP A 82 -9.30 -13.45 -13.12
CA TRP A 82 -10.72 -13.26 -13.46
C TRP A 82 -11.23 -11.92 -12.92
N PHE A 83 -11.95 -11.16 -13.74
CA PHE A 83 -12.46 -9.81 -13.40
C PHE A 83 -11.36 -8.81 -13.01
N GLY A 84 -10.12 -9.05 -13.44
CA GLY A 84 -9.02 -8.12 -13.24
C GLY A 84 -9.09 -6.94 -14.22
N SER A 85 -8.81 -5.73 -13.75
CA SER A 85 -8.66 -4.55 -14.60
C SER A 85 -7.39 -3.80 -14.25
N ALA A 86 -6.57 -3.52 -15.27
CA ALA A 86 -5.34 -2.75 -15.14
C ALA A 86 -5.32 -1.59 -16.14
N THR A 87 -5.08 -0.39 -15.65
CA THR A 87 -4.99 0.81 -16.47
C THR A 87 -3.74 1.59 -16.12
N ALA A 88 -2.84 1.78 -17.07
CA ALA A 88 -1.60 2.53 -16.94
C ALA A 88 -1.64 3.75 -17.89
N LEU A 89 -1.57 4.95 -17.33
CA LEU A 89 -1.68 6.23 -18.03
C LEU A 89 -0.44 7.08 -17.75
N GLY A 90 0.47 7.19 -18.70
CA GLY A 90 1.70 7.97 -18.59
C GLY A 90 2.94 7.20 -19.04
N ASN A 91 4.00 7.92 -19.38
CA ASN A 91 5.23 7.31 -19.86
C ASN A 91 5.90 6.50 -18.75
N GLY A 92 6.25 5.25 -19.04
CA GLY A 92 6.81 4.28 -18.10
C GLY A 92 5.86 3.89 -16.96
N SER A 93 4.57 4.25 -17.05
CA SER A 93 3.58 3.85 -16.04
C SER A 93 3.31 2.34 -16.10
N LYS A 94 3.03 1.74 -14.96
CA LYS A 94 2.77 0.31 -14.82
C LYS A 94 1.56 0.05 -13.93
N ALA A 95 0.66 -0.80 -14.41
CA ALA A 95 -0.49 -1.27 -13.64
C ALA A 95 -0.67 -2.77 -13.82
N VAL A 96 -0.82 -3.50 -12.72
CA VAL A 96 -1.00 -4.95 -12.72
C VAL A 96 -2.12 -5.33 -11.77
N ALA A 97 -3.05 -6.14 -12.26
CA ALA A 97 -4.15 -6.69 -11.47
C ALA A 97 -4.28 -8.19 -11.67
N THR A 98 -4.55 -8.92 -10.58
CA THR A 98 -4.93 -10.34 -10.61
C THR A 98 -6.45 -10.49 -10.46
N SER A 99 -6.93 -11.59 -9.86
CA SER A 99 -8.35 -11.94 -9.79
C SER A 99 -9.12 -10.95 -8.92
N LEU A 100 -10.21 -10.38 -9.44
CA LEU A 100 -11.01 -9.33 -8.79
C LEU A 100 -10.16 -8.13 -8.34
N GLY A 101 -9.00 -7.92 -8.98
CA GLY A 101 -8.09 -6.83 -8.72
C GLY A 101 -8.38 -5.63 -9.63
N LEU A 102 -8.19 -4.43 -9.10
CA LEU A 102 -8.28 -3.18 -9.84
C LEU A 102 -6.99 -2.39 -9.64
N ALA A 103 -6.22 -2.19 -10.71
CA ALA A 103 -5.00 -1.40 -10.69
C ALA A 103 -5.12 -0.19 -11.62
N LEU A 104 -4.86 1.01 -11.10
CA LEU A 104 -4.83 2.25 -11.86
C LEU A 104 -3.54 3.01 -11.56
N SER A 105 -2.66 3.11 -12.55
CA SER A 105 -1.50 3.98 -12.51
C SER A 105 -1.72 5.15 -13.46
N ALA A 106 -1.55 6.38 -12.96
CA ALA A 106 -1.69 7.59 -13.74
C ALA A 106 -0.59 8.60 -13.41
N GLY A 107 0.40 8.70 -14.28
CA GLY A 107 1.52 9.63 -14.20
C GLY A 107 2.83 8.95 -14.62
N PRO A 108 3.90 9.74 -14.82
CA PRO A 108 5.17 9.20 -15.30
C PRO A 108 5.81 8.27 -14.26
N ASN A 109 6.18 7.07 -14.69
CA ASN A 109 6.81 6.04 -13.86
C ASN A 109 6.02 5.64 -12.59
N ALA A 110 4.71 5.86 -12.54
CA ALA A 110 3.90 5.33 -11.46
C ALA A 110 3.74 3.81 -11.60
N ASP A 111 3.86 3.06 -10.51
CA ASP A 111 3.69 1.61 -10.49
C ASP A 111 2.53 1.22 -9.55
N THR A 112 1.63 0.36 -10.03
CA THR A 112 0.52 -0.15 -9.23
C THR A 112 0.34 -1.65 -9.36
N HIS A 113 0.14 -2.33 -8.23
CA HIS A 113 -0.13 -3.76 -8.16
C HIS A 113 -1.33 -4.05 -7.28
N ALA A 114 -2.38 -4.64 -7.85
CA ALA A 114 -3.55 -5.15 -7.15
C ALA A 114 -3.54 -6.68 -7.19
N GLY A 115 -2.89 -7.27 -6.18
CA GLY A 115 -2.65 -8.70 -6.02
C GLY A 115 -1.36 -9.19 -6.70
N ALA A 116 -0.78 -10.26 -6.16
CA ALA A 116 0.38 -10.97 -6.70
C ALA A 116 0.09 -12.44 -7.08
N ALA A 117 -1.01 -13.01 -6.57
CA ALA A 117 -1.44 -14.38 -6.87
C ALA A 117 -2.95 -14.42 -7.17
N GLU A 118 -3.43 -15.53 -7.74
CA GLU A 118 -4.87 -15.70 -8.02
C GLU A 118 -5.73 -15.82 -6.77
N THR A 119 -5.14 -16.23 -5.63
CA THR A 119 -5.80 -16.29 -4.33
C THR A 119 -5.98 -14.91 -3.69
N GLU A 120 -5.31 -13.90 -4.23
CA GLU A 120 -5.35 -12.53 -3.73
C GLU A 120 -6.46 -11.75 -4.44
N VAL A 121 -7.63 -11.70 -3.82
CA VAL A 121 -8.85 -11.16 -4.43
C VAL A 121 -9.27 -9.83 -3.82
N LEU A 122 -10.06 -9.07 -4.56
CA LEU A 122 -10.69 -7.81 -4.13
C LEU A 122 -9.68 -6.72 -3.75
N ASN A 123 -8.50 -6.75 -4.37
CA ASN A 123 -7.47 -5.74 -4.13
C ASN A 123 -7.70 -4.51 -5.04
N LEU A 124 -7.47 -3.32 -4.50
CA LEU A 124 -7.54 -2.06 -5.23
C LEU A 124 -6.22 -1.29 -5.04
N ALA A 125 -5.51 -1.03 -6.12
CA ALA A 125 -4.32 -0.20 -6.14
C ALA A 125 -4.52 1.00 -7.07
N VAL A 126 -4.35 2.20 -6.56
CA VAL A 126 -4.46 3.44 -7.34
C VAL A 126 -3.26 4.32 -7.03
N SER A 127 -2.53 4.76 -8.06
CA SER A 127 -1.46 5.74 -7.94
C SER A 127 -1.64 6.81 -8.99
N ILE A 128 -1.81 8.06 -8.54
CA ILE A 128 -1.84 9.24 -9.40
C ILE A 128 -0.62 10.10 -9.03
N GLY A 129 0.32 10.28 -9.96
CA GLY A 129 1.60 10.95 -9.73
C GLY A 129 2.78 10.12 -10.22
N SER A 130 3.92 10.22 -9.53
CA SER A 130 5.13 9.44 -9.82
C SER A 130 5.55 8.68 -8.56
N SER A 131 4.74 7.68 -8.20
CA SER A 131 4.79 6.95 -6.93
C SER A 131 4.26 5.53 -7.10
N ASN A 132 4.47 4.70 -6.08
CA ASN A 132 4.06 3.29 -6.07
C ASN A 132 2.84 3.07 -5.17
N ALA A 133 1.88 2.25 -5.62
CA ALA A 133 0.77 1.78 -4.79
C ALA A 133 0.52 0.28 -4.96
N GLU A 134 0.59 -0.48 -3.88
CA GLU A 134 0.49 -1.94 -3.90
C GLU A 134 -0.52 -2.44 -2.87
N ALA A 135 -1.50 -3.21 -3.34
CA ALA A 135 -2.51 -3.88 -2.51
C ALA A 135 -2.37 -5.39 -2.69
N LEU A 136 -1.85 -6.07 -1.67
CA LEU A 136 -1.42 -7.47 -1.73
C LEU A 136 -2.10 -8.29 -0.61
N GLY A 137 -2.59 -9.48 -0.94
CA GLY A 137 -3.38 -10.31 -0.01
C GLY A 137 -4.88 -10.31 -0.35
N VAL A 138 -5.76 -10.21 0.64
CA VAL A 138 -7.22 -10.26 0.41
C VAL A 138 -7.90 -8.97 0.81
N ALA A 139 -8.68 -8.39 -0.09
CA ALA A 139 -9.51 -7.21 0.15
C ALA A 139 -8.72 -5.97 0.62
N ASN A 140 -7.51 -5.77 0.09
CA ASN A 140 -6.68 -4.62 0.45
C ASN A 140 -6.89 -3.44 -0.48
N VAL A 141 -6.71 -2.24 0.05
CA VAL A 141 -6.79 -0.99 -0.69
C VAL A 141 -5.50 -0.21 -0.48
N ALA A 142 -4.84 0.20 -1.55
CA ALA A 142 -3.66 1.06 -1.53
C ALA A 142 -3.88 2.22 -2.52
N VAL A 143 -3.93 3.44 -2.00
CA VAL A 143 -4.25 4.63 -2.79
C VAL A 143 -3.23 5.71 -2.53
N ASN A 144 -2.54 6.13 -3.58
CA ASN A 144 -1.70 7.32 -3.63
C ASN A 144 -2.38 8.35 -4.54
N LEU A 145 -2.95 9.41 -3.96
CA LEU A 145 -3.53 10.52 -4.71
C LEU A 145 -2.62 11.72 -4.62
N PHE A 146 -1.87 11.97 -5.69
CA PHE A 146 -0.96 13.09 -5.81
C PHE A 146 0.23 12.91 -4.86
N GLY A 147 1.43 12.89 -5.43
CA GLY A 147 2.63 12.60 -4.68
C GLY A 147 3.76 12.12 -5.59
N GLY A 148 4.96 12.64 -5.39
CA GLY A 148 6.19 12.18 -6.01
C GLY A 148 7.07 11.42 -5.01
N GLY A 149 7.55 10.25 -5.42
CA GLY A 149 8.51 9.46 -4.65
C GLY A 149 7.93 8.84 -3.38
N SER A 150 6.62 8.58 -3.36
CA SER A 150 5.95 7.90 -2.24
C SER A 150 5.75 6.41 -2.54
N GLU A 151 5.66 5.62 -1.47
CA GLU A 151 5.32 4.20 -1.49
C GLU A 151 4.09 3.98 -0.61
N VAL A 152 3.04 3.41 -1.19
CA VAL A 152 1.80 3.08 -0.49
C VAL A 152 1.59 1.58 -0.59
N LEU A 153 1.63 0.88 0.55
CA LEU A 153 1.54 -0.57 0.58
C LEU A 153 0.42 -0.99 1.53
N SER A 154 -0.46 -1.85 1.07
CA SER A 154 -1.48 -2.48 1.89
C SER A 154 -1.33 -4.00 1.76
N PHE A 155 -0.88 -4.66 2.83
CA PHE A 155 -0.54 -6.08 2.79
C PHE A 155 -1.17 -6.86 3.94
N GLY A 156 -1.95 -7.89 3.62
CA GLY A 156 -2.63 -8.75 4.59
C GLY A 156 -4.09 -8.98 4.23
N THR A 157 -5.00 -8.78 5.18
CA THR A 157 -6.44 -8.99 4.97
C THR A 157 -7.26 -7.79 5.38
N GLY A 158 -7.95 -7.16 4.43
CA GLY A 158 -8.87 -6.06 4.69
C GLY A 158 -8.18 -4.76 5.11
N ASN A 159 -6.95 -4.52 4.67
CA ASN A 159 -6.19 -3.32 5.05
C ASN A 159 -6.42 -2.16 4.08
N ALA A 160 -6.23 -0.92 4.55
CA ALA A 160 -6.36 0.28 3.74
C ALA A 160 -5.19 1.26 3.96
N ALA A 161 -4.42 1.55 2.91
CA ALA A 161 -3.37 2.55 2.91
C ALA A 161 -3.76 3.72 1.99
N PHE A 162 -3.68 4.95 2.48
CA PHE A 162 -4.06 6.17 1.76
C PHE A 162 -2.99 7.26 1.92
N ASN A 163 -2.51 7.81 0.83
CA ASN A 163 -1.50 8.87 0.82
C ASN A 163 -1.91 10.03 -0.11
N THR A 164 -1.68 11.26 0.35
CA THR A 164 -1.70 12.49 -0.47
C THR A 164 -0.43 13.34 -0.30
N GLY A 165 0.58 12.81 0.38
CA GLY A 165 1.84 13.48 0.64
C GLY A 165 2.97 13.07 -0.33
N ASP A 166 4.06 13.82 -0.28
CA ASP A 166 5.28 13.55 -1.06
C ASP A 166 6.33 12.80 -0.23
N GLN A 167 7.18 12.03 -0.91
CA GLN A 167 8.31 11.30 -0.34
C GLN A 167 7.98 10.45 0.88
N SER A 168 6.78 9.86 0.92
CA SER A 168 6.27 9.21 2.12
C SER A 168 6.11 7.71 1.96
N PHE A 169 6.31 6.97 3.04
CA PHE A 169 6.01 5.54 3.15
C PHE A 169 4.74 5.37 3.97
N VAL A 170 3.69 4.81 3.37
CA VAL A 170 2.36 4.64 3.99
C VAL A 170 1.94 3.18 3.90
N HIS A 171 2.21 2.42 4.96
CA HIS A 171 2.11 0.96 4.94
C HIS A 171 1.05 0.45 5.93
N ALA A 172 -0.02 -0.17 5.41
CA ALA A 172 -1.05 -0.85 6.19
C ALA A 172 -0.81 -2.37 6.15
N PHE A 173 -0.16 -2.89 7.20
CA PHE A 173 0.05 -4.31 7.44
C PHE A 173 -0.93 -4.89 8.47
N GLY A 174 -1.22 -6.19 8.34
CA GLY A 174 -1.96 -6.97 9.35
C GLY A 174 -3.36 -7.38 8.89
N THR A 175 -4.33 -7.34 9.81
CA THR A 175 -5.74 -7.62 9.51
C THR A 175 -6.60 -6.41 9.88
N LEU A 176 -7.45 -5.95 8.97
CA LEU A 176 -8.36 -4.80 9.16
C LEU A 176 -7.64 -3.51 9.60
N SER A 177 -6.41 -3.32 9.16
CA SER A 177 -5.55 -2.21 9.59
C SER A 177 -5.55 -1.06 8.58
N SER A 178 -5.32 0.16 9.05
CA SER A 178 -5.28 1.36 8.20
C SER A 178 -4.02 2.20 8.40
N ALA A 179 -3.53 2.77 7.31
CA ALA A 179 -2.46 3.76 7.30
C ALA A 179 -2.86 4.96 6.45
N THR A 180 -2.79 6.16 7.00
CA THR A 180 -3.25 7.38 6.31
C THR A 180 -2.24 8.51 6.42
N ASN A 181 -1.77 9.03 5.30
CA ASN A 181 -0.99 10.25 5.24
C ASN A 181 -1.75 11.33 4.46
N LEU A 182 -2.13 12.40 5.15
CA LEU A 182 -2.82 13.55 4.55
C LEU A 182 -1.88 14.75 4.50
N GLY A 183 -1.24 14.94 3.34
CA GLY A 183 -0.42 16.13 3.07
C GLY A 183 0.81 16.29 3.97
N THR A 184 1.37 15.19 4.51
CA THR A 184 2.67 15.23 5.20
C THR A 184 3.78 14.95 4.18
N TYR A 185 4.87 15.71 4.26
CA TYR A 185 6.09 15.45 3.49
C TYR A 185 7.06 14.55 4.26
N ASN A 186 7.70 13.60 3.59
CA ASN A 186 8.70 12.71 4.19
C ASN A 186 8.18 11.96 5.44
N ALA A 187 6.96 11.43 5.36
CA ALA A 187 6.34 10.71 6.47
C ALA A 187 6.63 9.20 6.39
N PHE A 188 6.74 8.57 7.55
CA PHE A 188 6.76 7.12 7.68
C PHE A 188 5.58 6.70 8.55
N VAL A 189 4.53 6.19 7.93
CA VAL A 189 3.23 5.90 8.56
C VAL A 189 2.95 4.41 8.37
N THR A 190 3.15 3.59 9.41
CA THR A 190 3.07 2.13 9.28
C THR A 190 2.33 1.42 10.41
N THR A 191 1.57 0.38 10.10
CA THR A 191 1.15 -0.63 11.09
C THR A 191 2.16 -1.80 11.10
N THR A 192 1.90 -2.88 11.85
CA THR A 192 2.72 -4.11 11.83
C THR A 192 1.94 -5.32 11.34
N PRO A 193 2.59 -6.34 10.74
CA PRO A 193 1.92 -7.53 10.22
C PRO A 193 1.14 -8.35 11.27
N GLN A 194 1.49 -8.23 12.55
CA GLN A 194 0.80 -8.91 13.66
C GLN A 194 -0.32 -8.05 14.28
N GLY A 195 -0.63 -6.90 13.70
CA GLY A 195 -1.69 -5.99 14.13
C GLY A 195 -3.07 -6.44 13.66
N THR A 196 -4.09 -6.17 14.49
CA THR A 196 -5.50 -6.35 14.13
C THR A 196 -6.26 -5.07 14.41
N ALA A 197 -6.98 -4.55 13.43
CA ALA A 197 -7.72 -3.29 13.57
C ALA A 197 -6.84 -2.11 14.00
N ASN A 198 -5.57 -2.09 13.59
CA ASN A 198 -4.64 -1.01 13.89
C ASN A 198 -4.89 0.18 12.98
N SER A 199 -4.63 1.40 13.47
CA SER A 199 -4.75 2.60 12.65
C SER A 199 -3.58 3.53 12.90
N VAL A 200 -2.94 3.98 11.84
CA VAL A 200 -1.93 5.04 11.89
C VAL A 200 -2.27 6.18 10.98
N PHE A 201 -2.03 7.40 11.45
CA PHE A 201 -2.21 8.58 10.61
C PHE A 201 -1.16 9.66 10.84
N SER A 202 -0.82 10.38 9.77
CA SER A 202 -0.11 11.66 9.82
C SER A 202 -0.88 12.67 9.00
N VAL A 203 -1.24 13.79 9.60
CA VAL A 203 -2.03 14.85 8.97
C VAL A 203 -1.28 16.15 9.11
N LEU A 204 -0.88 16.70 7.96
CA LEU A 204 -0.26 18.01 7.80
C LEU A 204 0.99 18.22 8.69
N GLY A 205 2.16 18.20 8.06
CA GLY A 205 3.43 18.31 8.76
C GLY A 205 4.59 17.81 7.91
N SER A 206 5.70 17.47 8.56
CA SER A 206 6.86 16.92 7.89
C SER A 206 7.66 15.98 8.79
N ASN A 207 8.32 14.99 8.20
CA ASN A 207 9.29 14.13 8.89
C ASN A 207 8.70 13.37 10.10
N ASN A 208 7.42 13.03 10.06
CA ASN A 208 6.77 12.26 11.12
C ASN A 208 6.99 10.77 10.92
N LYS A 209 7.31 10.07 11.99
CA LYS A 209 7.37 8.60 12.06
C LYS A 209 6.27 8.12 13.00
N VAL A 210 5.20 7.56 12.46
CA VAL A 210 4.01 7.13 13.19
C VAL A 210 3.81 5.64 12.98
N GLN A 211 3.79 4.89 14.08
CA GLN A 211 3.71 3.43 14.05
C GLN A 211 2.68 2.87 15.03
N ALA A 212 1.84 1.95 14.57
CA ALA A 212 1.00 1.09 15.40
C ALA A 212 1.59 -0.32 15.39
N GLY A 213 2.10 -0.74 16.56
CA GLY A 213 2.72 -2.03 16.79
C GLY A 213 1.71 -3.14 17.07
N ASN A 214 2.22 -4.25 17.62
CA ASN A 214 1.43 -5.45 17.88
C ASN A 214 0.31 -5.17 18.90
N GLY A 215 -0.86 -5.74 18.66
CA GLY A 215 -2.03 -5.65 19.52
C GLY A 215 -3.29 -5.30 18.74
N PRO A 216 -4.48 -5.62 19.28
CA PRO A 216 -5.70 -5.17 18.65
C PRO A 216 -5.92 -3.68 18.94
N VAL A 217 -6.38 -2.93 17.95
CA VAL A 217 -6.83 -1.54 18.11
C VAL A 217 -5.74 -0.63 18.68
N ALA A 218 -4.52 -0.74 18.14
CA ALA A 218 -3.46 0.24 18.38
C ALA A 218 -3.61 1.41 17.40
N ILE A 219 -3.79 2.62 17.95
CA ILE A 219 -3.97 3.85 17.18
C ILE A 219 -2.78 4.79 17.42
N ALA A 220 -2.08 5.23 16.38
CA ALA A 220 -1.05 6.25 16.50
C ALA A 220 -1.26 7.39 15.50
N GLY A 221 -1.02 8.63 15.92
CA GLY A 221 -1.42 9.79 15.13
C GLY A 221 -0.54 11.02 15.32
N ALA A 222 -0.04 11.59 14.23
CA ALA A 222 0.54 12.93 14.22
C ALA A 222 -0.44 13.91 13.54
N LEU A 223 -0.82 14.98 14.23
CA LEU A 223 -1.70 16.04 13.72
C LEU A 223 -0.99 17.38 13.82
N PHE A 224 -0.81 18.09 12.70
CA PHE A 224 -0.27 19.45 12.65
C PHE A 224 1.10 19.60 13.32
N THR A 225 1.91 18.54 13.27
CA THR A 225 3.22 18.47 13.93
C THR A 225 4.27 17.97 12.96
N SER A 226 5.53 18.27 13.26
CA SER A 226 6.68 17.79 12.49
C SER A 226 7.70 17.11 13.41
N ASN A 227 8.55 16.27 12.83
CA ASN A 227 9.64 15.58 13.51
C ASN A 227 9.17 14.72 14.71
N GLN A 228 7.97 14.15 14.63
CA GLN A 228 7.45 13.30 15.70
C GLN A 228 7.89 11.85 15.51
N PHE A 229 8.18 11.18 16.63
CA PHE A 229 8.29 9.72 16.68
C PHE A 229 7.21 9.18 17.62
N LEU A 230 6.16 8.61 17.03
CA LEU A 230 4.99 8.12 17.75
C LEU A 230 4.85 6.62 17.53
N LEU A 231 4.92 5.87 18.62
CA LEU A 231 4.66 4.43 18.62
C LEU A 231 3.48 4.13 19.55
N LYS A 232 2.56 3.28 19.11
CA LYS A 232 1.54 2.67 19.97
C LYS A 232 1.57 1.15 19.82
N SER A 233 1.92 0.46 20.90
CA SER A 233 1.77 -1.00 21.01
C SER A 233 0.65 -1.35 21.98
N GLY A 234 -0.05 -2.45 21.71
CA GLY A 234 -1.24 -2.87 22.44
C GLY A 234 -2.47 -1.98 22.20
N PRO A 235 -3.62 -2.32 22.81
CA PRO A 235 -4.85 -1.55 22.67
C PRO A 235 -4.70 -0.11 23.15
N GLY A 236 -5.32 0.84 22.46
CA GLY A 236 -5.37 2.26 22.85
C GLY A 236 -4.79 3.20 21.80
N PHE A 237 -4.53 4.45 22.18
CA PHE A 237 -4.01 5.47 21.26
C PHE A 237 -2.74 6.18 21.75
N ASN A 238 -1.98 6.77 20.81
CA ASN A 238 -0.91 7.74 21.01
C ASN A 238 -1.02 8.84 19.94
N ILE A 239 -1.58 9.99 20.27
CA ILE A 239 -1.81 11.09 19.33
C ILE A 239 -1.06 12.33 19.81
N ASN A 240 -0.11 12.84 19.01
CA ASN A 240 0.75 13.96 19.39
C ASN A 240 1.39 13.79 20.80
N GLY A 241 1.67 12.56 21.21
CA GLY A 241 2.22 12.23 22.53
C GLY A 241 1.19 12.01 23.65
N VAL A 242 -0.10 12.30 23.43
CA VAL A 242 -1.18 11.98 24.36
C VAL A 242 -1.52 10.51 24.23
N LYS A 243 -1.37 9.74 25.32
CA LYS A 243 -1.52 8.28 25.32
C LYS A 243 -2.66 7.83 26.22
N ALA A 244 -3.44 6.86 25.76
CA ALA A 244 -4.37 6.09 26.60
C ALA A 244 -4.45 4.64 26.13
N GLY A 245 -4.72 3.72 27.06
CA GLY A 245 -4.82 2.28 26.77
C GLY A 245 -3.46 1.59 26.60
N GLY A 246 -3.35 0.39 27.17
CA GLY A 246 -2.16 -0.47 27.14
C GLY A 246 -1.97 -1.20 28.46
N ALA A 247 -1.17 -2.27 28.47
CA ALA A 247 -0.83 -3.04 29.68
C ALA A 247 -0.04 -2.25 30.75
N ALA A 248 0.16 -0.94 30.57
CA ALA A 248 0.69 -0.04 31.60
C ALA A 248 -0.26 0.17 32.81
N ALA A 249 -1.44 -0.45 32.80
CA ALA A 249 -2.35 -0.50 33.95
C ALA A 249 -2.18 -1.76 34.83
N THR A 250 -1.12 -2.57 34.65
CA THR A 250 -0.58 -3.28 35.82
C THR A 250 0.34 -2.30 36.53
N PRO A 251 0.00 -1.83 37.74
CA PRO A 251 0.99 -1.21 38.61
C PRO A 251 2.24 -2.10 38.62
N PRO A 252 3.47 -1.56 38.68
CA PRO A 252 4.62 -2.39 38.98
C PRO A 252 4.23 -3.26 40.18
N ALA A 253 4.40 -4.58 40.06
CA ALA A 253 4.07 -5.50 41.14
C ALA A 253 4.60 -4.88 42.43
N THR A 254 3.70 -4.49 43.32
CA THR A 254 4.03 -3.85 44.59
C THR A 254 5.15 -4.70 45.16
N ALA A 255 6.36 -4.15 45.23
CA ALA A 255 7.52 -4.89 45.70
C ALA A 255 7.15 -5.37 47.11
N THR A 256 6.73 -6.62 47.22
CA THR A 256 6.48 -7.27 48.50
C THR A 256 7.84 -7.28 49.16
N GLY A 257 7.99 -6.38 50.13
CA GLY A 257 9.27 -6.06 50.74
C GLY A 257 10.05 -7.33 51.02
N ALA A 258 11.24 -7.42 50.42
CA ALA A 258 12.25 -8.32 50.91
C ALA A 258 12.46 -7.96 52.39
N LYS A 259 11.94 -8.80 53.29
CA LYS A 259 12.28 -8.74 54.71
C LYS A 259 13.80 -8.86 54.77
N HIS A 260 14.48 -7.76 55.06
CA HIS A 260 15.89 -7.79 55.41
C HIS A 260 16.04 -8.67 56.66
N THR A 261 16.50 -9.91 56.47
CA THR A 261 16.95 -10.76 57.56
C THR A 261 18.20 -10.12 58.13
N ALA A 262 18.10 -9.60 59.36
CA ALA A 262 19.23 -8.99 60.06
C ALA A 262 20.40 -10.00 60.15
N ALA A 263 21.60 -9.55 59.75
CA ALA A 263 22.81 -10.32 59.85
C ALA A 263 23.11 -10.66 61.32
N LYS A 264 23.18 -11.97 61.61
CA LYS A 264 23.53 -12.50 62.92
C LYS A 264 25.02 -12.22 63.17
N GLY A 265 25.31 -11.31 64.10
CA GLY A 265 26.68 -10.95 64.47
C GLY A 265 27.50 -12.16 64.93
N VAL A 266 28.69 -12.31 64.34
CA VAL A 266 29.69 -13.31 64.73
C VAL A 266 30.34 -12.83 66.03
N ALA A 267 29.99 -13.51 67.13
CA ALA A 267 30.53 -13.24 68.45
C ALA A 267 32.03 -13.56 68.53
N GLY A 268 32.76 -12.66 69.19
CA GLY A 268 34.22 -12.59 69.22
C GLY A 268 34.94 -13.81 69.78
N SER A 269 36.09 -14.06 69.15
CA SER A 269 37.14 -14.99 69.54
C SER A 269 37.75 -14.62 70.90
N LYS A 270 37.69 -15.56 71.86
CA LYS A 270 38.40 -15.50 73.15
C LYS A 270 39.91 -15.69 72.90
N ARG A 271 40.71 -14.64 73.14
CA ARG A 271 42.16 -14.75 73.31
C ARG A 271 42.48 -15.39 74.68
N ARG A 272 43.26 -16.48 74.67
CA ARG A 272 43.90 -17.08 75.84
C ARG A 272 45.17 -16.29 76.20
N PRO A 273 45.48 -16.05 77.48
CA PRO A 273 46.77 -15.50 77.90
C PRO A 273 47.83 -16.60 78.02
N ALA A 274 49.07 -16.23 77.69
CA ALA A 274 50.27 -17.04 77.87
C ALA A 274 50.65 -17.11 79.36
N ALA A 275 51.03 -18.31 79.82
CA ALA A 275 51.71 -18.51 81.09
C ALA A 275 53.23 -18.69 80.84
N LYS A 276 53.98 -18.22 81.84
CA LYS A 276 55.44 -18.10 81.93
C LYS A 276 56.23 -19.36 81.57
#